data_AF-A0A014PXY6-F1
#
_entry.id   AF-A0A014PXY6-F1
#
_cell.length_a   1.000
_cell.length_b   1.000
_cell.length_c   1.000
_cell.angle_alpha   90.00
_cell.angle_beta   90.00
_cell.angle_gamma   90.00
#
_symmetry.space_group_name_H-M   'P 1'
#
loop_
_entity.id
_entity.type
_entity.pdbx_description
1 polymer ?
#
loop_
_entity_poly.entity_id
_entity_poly.type
_entity_poly.pdbx_seq_one_letter_code
_entity_poly.pdbx_strand_id
1 'polypeptide(L)'
;MKNSDDEKLCDILIGEAVMELLAGDKAISWSSLLKKLQAMLEAGNSDPRIVMMAIEEVKAGMASRSTSGSISMEMESVIGMSANLSAPTKH
;
A
#
# COMPACT_ATOMS: atom_id res chain seq x y z
N MET A 1 4.07 -17.48 23.77
CA MET A 1 3.63 -16.13 24.17
C MET A 1 4.29 -15.15 23.23
N LYS A 2 3.52 -14.44 22.41
CA LYS A 2 4.04 -13.30 21.65
C LYS A 2 4.38 -12.23 22.68
N ASN A 3 5.63 -11.78 22.69
CA ASN A 3 6.04 -10.71 23.60
C ASN A 3 5.42 -9.42 23.06
N SER A 4 4.57 -8.78 23.85
CA SER A 4 3.87 -7.56 23.43
C SER A 4 4.84 -6.43 23.06
N ASP A 5 6.07 -6.46 23.55
CA ASP A 5 7.09 -5.50 23.17
C ASP A 5 7.69 -5.81 21.80
N ASP A 6 7.84 -7.07 21.43
CA ASP A 6 8.28 -7.46 20.08
C ASP A 6 7.24 -7.05 19.02
N GLU A 7 5.95 -7.14 19.34
CA GLU A 7 4.88 -6.66 18.46
C GLU A 7 4.94 -5.14 18.26
N LYS A 8 5.14 -4.36 19.34
CA LYS A 8 5.32 -2.90 19.22
C LYS A 8 6.57 -2.54 18.44
N LEU A 9 7.69 -3.25 18.68
CA LEU A 9 8.93 -3.02 17.96
C LEU A 9 8.76 -3.35 16.47
N CYS A 10 8.00 -4.40 16.15
CA CYS A 10 7.63 -4.75 14.79
C CYS A 10 6.83 -3.61 14.13
N ASP A 11 5.79 -3.10 14.79
CA ASP A 11 4.97 -1.99 14.27
C ASP A 11 5.79 -0.71 14.07
N ILE A 12 6.66 -0.37 15.02
CA ILE A 12 7.56 0.78 14.94
C ILE A 12 8.51 0.63 13.74
N LEU A 13 9.11 -0.55 13.57
CA LEU A 13 10.03 -0.82 12.48
C LEU A 13 9.34 -0.71 11.11
N ILE A 14 8.12 -1.22 10.98
CA ILE A 14 7.32 -1.07 9.74
C ILE A 14 7.06 0.42 9.49
N GLY A 15 6.66 1.17 10.51
CA GLY A 15 6.44 2.62 10.42
C GLY A 15 7.68 3.37 9.98
N GLU A 16 8.84 3.08 10.56
CA GLU A 16 10.14 3.66 10.20
C GLU A 16 10.49 3.38 8.74
N ALA A 17 10.37 2.12 8.29
CA ALA A 17 10.63 1.74 6.91
C ALA A 17 9.71 2.49 5.92
N VAL A 18 8.45 2.72 6.27
CA VAL A 18 7.51 3.51 5.46
C VAL A 18 7.89 4.99 5.45
N MET A 19 8.27 5.56 6.60
CA MET A 19 8.71 6.96 6.68
C MET A 19 9.97 7.21 5.86
N GLU A 20 10.92 6.28 5.87
CA GLU A 20 12.11 6.39 5.02
C GLU A 20 11.79 6.32 3.52
N LEU A 21 10.81 5.50 3.13
CA LEU A 21 10.35 5.46 1.73
C LEU A 21 9.66 6.77 1.32
N LEU A 22 8.83 7.34 2.21
CA LEU A 22 8.20 8.65 2.01
C LEU A 22 9.25 9.75 1.88
N ALA A 23 10.25 9.77 2.77
CA ALA A 23 11.31 10.77 2.75
C ALA A 23 12.19 10.70 1.50
N GLY A 24 12.32 9.51 0.90
CA GLY A 24 13.08 9.31 -0.34
C GLY A 24 12.34 9.68 -1.63
N ASP A 25 11.13 10.24 -1.54
CA ASP A 25 10.23 10.52 -2.69
C ASP A 25 10.05 9.30 -3.62
N LYS A 26 10.09 8.09 -3.04
CA LYS A 26 9.94 6.83 -3.78
C LYS A 26 8.47 6.42 -3.76
N ALA A 27 7.99 5.90 -4.88
CA ALA A 27 6.67 5.30 -4.96
C ALA A 27 6.52 4.19 -3.89
N ILE A 28 5.47 4.30 -3.08
CA ILE A 28 5.20 3.35 -2.00
C ILE A 28 4.36 2.20 -2.55
N SER A 29 4.93 1.02 -2.46
CA SER A 29 4.28 -0.24 -2.78
C SER A 29 4.69 -1.29 -1.77
N TRP A 30 3.94 -2.39 -1.71
CA TRP A 30 4.33 -3.53 -0.90
C TRP A 30 5.71 -4.08 -1.25
N SER A 31 6.06 -4.07 -2.53
CA SER A 31 7.38 -4.53 -2.99
C SER A 31 8.51 -3.60 -2.57
N SER A 32 8.28 -2.28 -2.56
CA SER A 32 9.29 -1.33 -2.09
C SER A 32 9.47 -1.39 -0.57
N LEU A 33 8.38 -1.61 0.18
CA LEU A 33 8.43 -1.85 1.62
C LEU A 33 9.20 -3.12 1.97
N LEU A 34 8.93 -4.23 1.29
CA LEU A 34 9.67 -5.49 1.50
C LEU A 34 11.16 -5.34 1.21
N LYS A 35 11.52 -4.70 0.09
CA LYS A 35 12.93 -4.44 -0.25
C LYS A 35 13.62 -3.60 0.81
N LYS A 36 12.93 -2.60 1.35
CA LYS A 36 13.47 -1.74 2.41
C LYS A 36 13.71 -2.54 3.70
N LEU A 37 12.76 -3.36 4.13
CA LEU A 37 12.94 -4.23 5.31
C LEU A 37 14.06 -5.26 5.11
N GLN A 38 14.20 -5.84 3.92
CA GLN A 38 15.32 -6.73 3.59
C GLN A 38 16.68 -6.01 3.68
N ALA A 39 16.76 -4.79 3.16
CA ALA A 39 17.98 -3.97 3.27
C ALA A 39 18.30 -3.62 4.74
N MET A 40 17.30 -3.40 5.59
CA MET A 40 17.51 -3.19 7.03
C MET A 40 18.03 -4.44 7.73
N LEU A 41 17.58 -5.64 7.32
CA LEU A 41 18.12 -6.91 7.81
C LEU A 41 19.59 -7.08 7.43
N GLU A 42 19.94 -6.77 6.17
CA GLU A 42 21.32 -6.86 5.66
C GLU A 42 22.24 -5.81 6.31
N ALA A 43 21.72 -4.62 6.62
CA ALA A 43 22.48 -3.56 7.27
C ALA A 43 22.83 -3.87 8.74
N GLY A 44 22.06 -4.76 9.39
CA GLY A 44 22.33 -5.19 10.77
C GLY A 44 22.09 -4.13 11.85
N ASN A 45 21.36 -3.04 11.53
CA ASN A 45 21.10 -1.93 12.47
C ASN A 45 19.91 -2.20 13.42
N SER A 46 19.15 -3.27 13.17
CA SER A 46 17.94 -3.61 13.92
C SER A 46 18.01 -5.09 14.34
N ASP A 47 17.29 -5.46 15.40
CA ASP A 47 17.22 -6.87 15.82
C ASP A 47 16.67 -7.72 14.66
N PRO A 48 17.44 -8.70 14.15
CA PRO A 48 17.04 -9.47 12.98
C PRO A 48 15.71 -10.21 13.19
N ARG A 49 15.37 -10.57 14.43
CA ARG A 49 14.09 -11.23 14.76
C ARG A 49 12.92 -10.28 14.50
N ILE A 50 13.04 -9.02 14.92
CA ILE A 50 12.01 -8.00 14.72
C ILE A 50 11.87 -7.67 13.22
N VAL A 51 12.99 -7.57 12.50
CA VAL A 51 12.95 -7.33 11.04
C VAL A 51 12.29 -8.49 10.30
N MET A 52 12.58 -9.74 10.68
CA MET A 52 11.90 -10.91 10.11
C MET A 52 10.41 -10.92 10.42
N MET A 53 10.00 -10.59 11.66
CA MET A 53 8.59 -10.45 12.01
C MET A 53 7.88 -9.38 11.16
N ALA A 54 8.51 -8.22 10.96
CA ALA A 54 7.96 -7.17 10.11
C ALA A 54 7.80 -7.61 8.64
N ILE A 55 8.77 -8.38 8.11
CA ILE A 55 8.69 -8.95 6.77
C ILE A 55 7.51 -9.93 6.66
N GLU A 56 7.31 -10.78 7.66
CA GLU A 56 6.19 -11.73 7.71
C GLU A 56 4.84 -11.03 7.80
N GLU A 57 4.72 -10.01 8.65
CA GLU A 57 3.50 -9.21 8.80
C GLU A 57 3.12 -8.53 7.47
N VAL A 58 4.09 -7.90 6.81
CA VAL A 58 3.90 -7.28 5.50
C VAL A 58 3.48 -8.31 4.43
N LYS A 59 4.06 -9.52 4.46
CA LYS A 59 3.65 -10.61 3.56
C LYS A 59 2.23 -11.11 3.83
N ALA A 60 1.86 -11.24 5.10
CA ALA A 60 0.51 -11.62 5.50
C ALA A 60 -0.53 -10.58 5.05
N GLY A 61 -0.23 -9.29 5.24
CA GLY A 61 -1.07 -8.18 4.77
C GLY A 61 -1.26 -8.17 3.25
N MET A 62 -0.20 -8.42 2.48
CA MET A 62 -0.30 -8.61 1.03
C MET A 62 -1.21 -9.78 0.64
N ALA A 63 -1.00 -10.94 1.27
CA ALA A 63 -1.75 -12.16 0.96
C ALA A 63 -3.25 -11.97 1.26
N SER A 64 -3.60 -11.37 2.39
CA SER A 64 -4.98 -11.06 2.76
C SER A 64 -5.69 -10.16 1.74
N ARG A 65 -4.96 -9.27 1.07
CA ARG A 65 -5.52 -8.40 0.03
C ARG A 65 -5.76 -9.14 -1.28
N SER A 66 -4.89 -10.08 -1.64
CA SER A 66 -5.03 -10.91 -2.84
C SER A 66 -6.25 -11.82 -2.78
N THR A 67 -6.70 -12.23 -1.59
CA THR A 67 -7.91 -13.05 -1.42
C THR A 67 -9.22 -12.25 -1.45
N SER A 68 -9.14 -10.92 -1.31
CA SER A 68 -10.32 -10.03 -1.28
C SER A 68 -10.37 -9.02 -2.45
N GLY A 69 -9.48 -9.14 -3.42
CA GLY A 69 -9.25 -8.13 -4.45
C GLY A 69 -9.85 -8.40 -5.83
N SER A 70 -11.16 -8.69 -5.93
CA SER A 70 -11.92 -8.29 -7.13
C SER A 70 -12.56 -6.93 -6.86
N ILE A 71 -11.76 -5.87 -6.93
CA ILE A 71 -12.32 -4.52 -7.02
C ILE A 71 -12.38 -4.15 -8.50
N SER A 72 -13.53 -4.37 -9.11
CA SER A 72 -13.85 -3.80 -10.42
C SER A 72 -13.86 -2.29 -10.26
N MET A 73 -12.90 -1.59 -10.87
CA MET A 73 -13.02 -0.16 -11.09
C MET A 73 -14.11 0.05 -12.14
N GLU A 74 -15.33 0.33 -11.68
CA GLU A 74 -16.38 0.87 -12.54
C GLU A 74 -15.95 2.30 -12.89
N MET A 75 -15.44 2.48 -14.12
CA MET A 75 -15.21 3.79 -14.69
C MET A 75 -16.57 4.42 -14.95
N GLU A 76 -17.01 5.29 -14.04
CA GLU A 76 -18.23 6.07 -14.23
C GLU A 76 -18.02 7.01 -15.43
N SER A 77 -18.63 6.65 -16.56
CA SER A 77 -18.67 7.45 -17.79
C SER A 77 -19.52 8.68 -17.53
N VAL A 78 -18.88 9.83 -17.30
CA VAL A 78 -19.57 11.12 -17.25
C VAL A 78 -19.98 11.52 -18.67
N ILE A 79 -21.29 11.42 -18.91
CA ILE A 79 -21.96 11.79 -20.16
C ILE A 79 -21.79 13.30 -20.40
N GLY A 80 -20.89 13.66 -21.31
CA GLY A 80 -20.72 15.03 -21.80
C GLY A 80 -21.78 15.38 -22.85
N MET A 81 -22.61 16.38 -22.53
CA MET A 81 -23.76 16.86 -23.29
C MET A 81 -23.44 17.18 -24.77
N SER A 82 -24.11 16.49 -25.70
CA SER A 82 -24.24 16.98 -27.07
C SER A 82 -25.46 17.89 -27.17
N ALA A 83 -25.19 19.17 -27.41
CA ALA A 83 -26.17 20.19 -27.73
C ALA A 83 -26.91 19.84 -29.04
N ASN A 84 -28.23 19.74 -29.00
CA ASN A 84 -29.05 19.84 -30.20
C ASN A 84 -29.92 21.08 -30.10
N LEU A 85 -29.42 22.18 -30.64
CA LEU A 85 -30.22 23.37 -30.94
C LEU A 85 -31.01 23.08 -32.21
N SER A 86 -32.31 22.86 -32.09
CA SER A 86 -33.23 23.12 -33.20
C SER A 86 -34.63 23.41 -32.69
N ALA A 87 -35.04 24.66 -32.90
CA ALA A 87 -36.41 25.14 -32.84
C ALA A 87 -36.59 26.06 -34.08
N PRO A 88 -37.81 26.44 -34.53
CA PRO A 88 -39.15 26.01 -34.12
C PRO A 88 -40.15 25.73 -35.29
N THR A 89 -41.28 25.10 -34.94
CA THR A 89 -42.68 25.22 -35.44
C THR A 89 -43.06 25.60 -36.89
N LYS A 90 -43.80 24.66 -37.52
CA LYS A 90 -45.12 24.78 -38.22
C LYS A 90 -45.48 26.11 -38.92
N HIS A 91 -45.77 26.07 -40.23
CA HIS A 91 -47.12 25.84 -40.81
C HIS A 91 -47.04 25.69 -42.33
#